data_AF-A0ABD4ZG76-F1
#
_entry.id   AF-A0ABD4ZG76-F1
#
_cell.length_a   1.000
_cell.length_b   1.000
_cell.length_c   1.000
_cell.angle_alpha   90.00
_cell.angle_beta   90.00
_cell.angle_gamma   90.00
#
_symmetry.space_group_name_H-M   'P 1'
#
loop_
_entity.id
_entity.type
_entity.pdbx_description
1 polymer ?
#
loop_
_entity_poly.entity_id
_entity_poly.type
_entity_poly.pdbx_seq_one_letter_code
_entity_poly.pdbx_strand_id
1 'polypeptide(L)'
;YPEKIEKIYDRLQVTPESEGGSLYSNESAAAVESIKYNLEKLTEPVDRTVWLMPGNLVNACYDPQRNDITFPAAILQKPFYDLKQSR
;
A
#
# COMPACT_ATOMS: atom_id res chain seq x y z
N TYR A 1 -4.94 5.72 7.96
CA TYR A 1 -4.32 4.50 7.42
C TYR A 1 -5.44 3.54 7.03
N PRO A 2 -5.25 2.60 6.09
CA PRO A 2 -6.35 1.75 5.64
C PRO A 2 -6.88 0.90 6.80
N GLU A 3 -8.20 0.88 6.99
CA GLU A 3 -8.84 0.03 8.01
C GLU A 3 -8.71 -1.46 7.67
N LYS A 4 -8.66 -1.78 6.37
CA LYS A 4 -8.51 -3.12 5.84
C LYS A 4 -7.23 -3.21 5.02
N ILE A 5 -6.39 -4.19 5.35
CA ILE A 5 -5.18 -4.51 4.61
C ILE A 5 -5.57 -5.32 3.36
N GLU A 6 -4.88 -5.08 2.23
CA GLU A 6 -5.14 -5.80 0.99
C GLU A 6 -4.80 -7.30 1.11
N LYS A 7 -5.58 -8.15 0.43
CA LYS A 7 -5.38 -9.61 0.48
C LYS A 7 -4.09 -10.09 -0.16
N ILE A 8 -3.39 -9.24 -0.93
CA ILE A 8 -2.07 -9.59 -1.47
C ILE A 8 -1.08 -9.95 -0.36
N TYR A 9 -1.17 -9.28 0.80
CA TYR A 9 -0.27 -9.52 1.91
C TYR A 9 -0.42 -10.92 2.54
N ASP A 10 -1.56 -11.59 2.32
CA ASP A 10 -1.76 -12.99 2.71
C ASP A 10 -0.99 -13.97 1.80
N ARG A 11 -0.58 -13.51 0.61
CA ARG A 11 0.10 -14.32 -0.42
C ARG A 11 1.62 -14.13 -0.44
N LEU A 12 2.09 -12.98 0.03
CA LEU A 12 3.53 -12.66 0.02
C LEU A 12 4.24 -13.47 1.10
N GLN A 13 5.32 -14.15 0.70
CA GLN A 13 6.16 -14.94 1.58
C GLN A 13 7.62 -14.52 1.41
N VAL A 14 8.37 -14.56 2.52
CA VAL A 14 9.79 -14.26 2.54
C VAL A 14 10.50 -15.50 3.07
N THR A 15 11.35 -16.10 2.25
CA THR A 15 12.22 -17.21 2.69
C THR A 15 13.50 -16.63 3.27
N PRO A 16 13.87 -16.95 4.52
CA PRO A 16 15.14 -16.55 5.11
C PRO A 16 16.34 -17.13 4.37
N GLU A 17 17.50 -16.49 4.45
CA GLU A 17 18.75 -17.00 3.88
C GLU A 17 19.12 -18.38 4.43
N SER A 18 18.86 -18.63 5.72
CA SER A 18 19.09 -19.93 6.37
C SER A 18 18.29 -21.08 5.76
N GLU A 19 17.20 -20.78 5.04
CA GLU A 19 16.34 -21.74 4.36
C GLU A 19 16.57 -21.75 2.84
N GLY A 20 17.65 -21.10 2.37
CA GLY A 20 18.00 -20.99 0.95
C GLY A 20 17.36 -19.82 0.21
N GLY A 21 16.72 -18.90 0.93
CA GLY A 21 16.20 -17.65 0.34
C GLY A 21 17.31 -16.65 -0.01
N SER A 22 16.99 -15.71 -0.89
CA SER A 22 17.85 -14.58 -1.26
C SER A 22 17.00 -13.35 -1.55
N LEU A 23 17.60 -12.16 -1.57
CA LEU A 23 16.91 -10.95 -2.01
C LEU A 23 16.26 -11.16 -3.38
N TYR A 24 17.02 -11.67 -4.35
CA TYR A 24 16.53 -11.88 -5.71
C TYR A 24 15.37 -12.88 -5.77
N SER A 25 15.48 -14.03 -5.08
CA SER A 25 14.41 -15.04 -5.11
C SER A 25 13.13 -14.54 -4.44
N ASN A 26 13.24 -13.80 -3.33
CA ASN A 26 12.08 -13.24 -2.63
C ASN A 26 11.41 -12.14 -3.46
N GLU A 27 12.19 -11.21 -4.03
CA GLU A 27 11.65 -10.16 -4.93
C GLU A 27 11.00 -10.75 -6.18
N SER A 28 11.63 -11.77 -6.79
CA SER A 28 11.06 -12.45 -7.96
C SER A 28 9.74 -13.17 -7.63
N ALA A 29 9.67 -13.86 -6.49
CA ALA A 29 8.45 -14.52 -6.03
C ALA A 29 7.34 -13.49 -5.73
N ALA A 30 7.66 -12.39 -5.04
CA ALA A 30 6.72 -11.31 -4.75
C ALA A 30 6.19 -10.64 -6.02
N ALA A 31 7.04 -10.42 -7.03
CA ALA A 31 6.64 -9.87 -8.32
C ALA A 31 5.67 -10.79 -9.07
N VAL A 32 5.93 -12.10 -9.08
CA VAL A 32 5.04 -13.10 -9.69
C VAL A 32 3.67 -13.10 -9.01
N GLU A 33 3.60 -13.10 -7.68
CA GLU A 33 2.34 -13.05 -6.96
C GLU A 33 1.60 -11.72 -7.15
N SER A 34 2.32 -10.60 -7.24
CA SER A 34 1.74 -9.28 -7.51
C SER A 34 1.08 -9.23 -8.89
N ILE A 35 1.72 -9.82 -9.92
CA ILE A 35 1.15 -9.91 -11.27
C ILE A 35 -0.13 -10.75 -11.23
N LYS A 36 -0.09 -11.94 -10.62
CA LYS A 36 -1.26 -12.82 -10.52
C LYS A 36 -2.43 -12.13 -9.82
N TYR A 37 -2.19 -11.53 -8.66
CA TYR A 37 -3.22 -10.83 -7.89
C TYR A 37 -3.86 -9.67 -8.67
N ASN A 38 -3.07 -8.90 -9.42
CA ASN A 38 -3.60 -7.83 -10.25
C ASN A 38 -4.41 -8.35 -11.45
N LEU A 39 -4.02 -9.47 -12.05
CA LEU A 39 -4.79 -10.10 -13.12
C LEU A 39 -6.12 -10.67 -12.61
N GLU A 40 -6.14 -11.27 -11.42
CA GLU A 40 -7.36 -11.78 -10.77
C GLU A 40 -8.37 -10.65 -10.49
N LYS A 41 -7.89 -9.43 -10.19
CA LYS A 41 -8.76 -8.26 -9.97
C LYS A 41 -9.50 -7.77 -11.22
N LEU A 42 -9.10 -8.17 -12.43
CA LEU A 42 -9.70 -7.67 -13.67
C LEU A 42 -11.18 -8.02 -13.83
N THR A 43 -11.61 -9.15 -13.26
CA THR A 43 -12.99 -9.64 -13.33
C THR A 43 -13.81 -9.30 -12.09
N GLU A 44 -13.18 -8.69 -11.08
CA GLU A 44 -13.81 -8.35 -9.81
C GLU A 44 -14.30 -6.89 -9.78
N PRO A 45 -15.32 -6.57 -8.97
CA PRO A 45 -15.72 -5.19 -8.76
C PRO A 45 -14.62 -4.38 -8.08
N VAL A 46 -14.56 -3.08 -8.38
CA VAL A 46 -13.58 -2.16 -7.79
C VAL A 46 -13.82 -2.02 -6.27
N ASP A 47 -12.85 -2.43 -5.46
CA ASP A 47 -12.87 -2.22 -4.00
C ASP A 47 -12.42 -0.79 -3.66
N ARG A 48 -13.38 0.08 -3.30
CA ARG A 48 -13.13 1.50 -2.94
C ARG A 48 -12.49 1.67 -1.56
N THR A 49 -12.28 0.61 -0.80
CA THR A 49 -11.60 0.68 0.51
C THR A 49 -10.07 0.61 0.39
N VAL A 50 -9.55 0.25 -0.79
CA VAL A 50 -8.11 0.15 -1.06
C VAL A 50 -7.48 1.54 -1.17
N TRP A 51 -6.35 1.77 -0.51
CA TRP A 51 -5.62 3.03 -0.58
C TRP A 51 -4.56 3.00 -1.69
N LEU A 52 -4.35 4.13 -2.37
CA LEU A 52 -3.27 4.28 -3.36
C LEU A 52 -1.90 4.55 -2.72
N MET A 53 -1.88 4.99 -1.46
CA MET A 53 -0.67 5.36 -0.73
C MET A 53 -0.62 4.68 0.63
N PRO A 54 0.56 4.17 1.05
CA PRO A 54 0.71 3.63 2.38
C PRO A 54 0.73 4.76 3.42
N GLY A 55 0.31 4.46 4.65
CA GLY A 55 0.13 5.46 5.70
C GLY A 55 1.42 6.19 6.14
N ASN A 56 2.57 5.59 5.88
CA ASN A 56 3.90 6.13 6.22
C ASN A 56 4.48 7.04 5.12
N LEU A 57 3.80 7.23 3.99
CA LEU A 57 4.27 8.10 2.92
C LEU A 57 4.02 9.57 3.27
N VAL A 58 5.04 10.42 3.16
CA VAL A 58 4.92 11.88 3.31
C VAL A 58 4.47 12.48 1.97
N ASN A 59 3.19 12.31 1.65
CA ASN A 59 2.57 12.84 0.43
C ASN A 59 1.05 12.97 0.64
N ALA A 60 0.30 13.46 -0.36
CA ALA A 60 -1.15 13.39 -0.43
C ALA A 60 -1.57 13.18 -1.89
N CYS A 61 -2.75 12.61 -2.14
CA CYS A 61 -3.22 12.39 -3.50
C CYS A 61 -4.73 12.59 -3.67
N TYR A 62 -5.12 12.79 -4.92
CA TYR A 62 -6.49 12.76 -5.39
C TYR A 62 -6.62 11.66 -6.46
N ASP A 63 -7.59 10.76 -6.30
CA ASP A 63 -7.98 9.80 -7.36
C ASP A 63 -9.24 10.29 -8.09
N PRO A 64 -9.14 10.71 -9.36
CA PRO A 64 -10.30 11.17 -10.13
C PRO A 64 -11.32 10.07 -10.43
N GLN A 65 -10.91 8.81 -10.50
CA GLN A 65 -11.82 7.69 -10.82
C GLN A 65 -12.73 7.37 -9.62
N ARG A 66 -12.27 7.71 -8.41
CA ARG A 66 -12.99 7.49 -7.16
C ARG A 66 -13.58 8.75 -6.57
N ASN A 67 -13.14 9.91 -7.06
CA ASN A 67 -13.37 11.22 -6.45
C ASN A 67 -13.00 11.20 -4.95
N ASP A 68 -11.80 10.68 -4.65
CA ASP A 68 -11.29 10.56 -3.29
C ASP A 68 -10.04 11.43 -3.08
N ILE A 69 -9.84 11.88 -1.84
CA ILE A 69 -8.63 12.57 -1.40
C ILE A 69 -8.05 11.76 -0.25
N THR A 70 -6.78 11.41 -0.34
CA THR A 70 -6.08 10.61 0.68
C THR A 70 -4.97 11.42 1.35
N PHE A 71 -5.02 11.49 2.68
CA PHE A 71 -3.97 12.04 3.54
C PHE A 71 -3.36 10.91 4.40
N PRO A 72 -2.24 10.31 3.97
CA PRO A 72 -1.44 9.40 4.81
C PRO A 72 -1.09 10.02 6.17
N ALA A 73 -0.98 9.21 7.21
CA ALA A 73 -0.69 9.72 8.55
C ALA A 73 0.65 10.49 8.62
N ALA A 74 1.64 10.07 7.84
CA ALA A 74 2.96 10.68 7.84
C ALA A 74 3.04 12.10 7.24
N ILE A 75 2.05 12.56 6.45
CA ILE A 75 2.01 13.98 6.04
C ILE A 75 1.42 14.88 7.14
N LEU A 76 0.69 14.30 8.10
CA LEU A 76 -0.01 15.03 9.18
C LEU A 76 0.91 15.31 10.37
N GLN A 77 2.07 15.89 10.08
CA GLN A 77 3.06 16.34 11.05
C GLN A 77 3.71 17.64 10.60
N LYS A 78 4.58 18.23 11.43
CA LYS A 78 5.30 19.45 11.06
C LYS A 78 6.12 19.25 9.78
N PRO A 79 6.22 20.27 8.91
CA PRO A 79 5.66 21.63 9.05
C PRO A 79 4.22 21.77 8.52
N PHE A 80 3.58 20.70 8.06
CA PHE A 80 2.27 20.74 7.42
C PHE A 80 1.10 20.80 8.41
N TYR A 81 1.25 20.15 9.57
CA TYR A 81 0.23 20.09 10.61
C TYR A 81 0.86 20.03 12.00
N ASP A 82 0.35 20.85 12.92
CA ASP A 82 0.61 20.74 14.36
C ASP A 82 -0.65 21.09 15.15
N LEU A 83 -0.98 20.27 16.15
CA LEU A 83 -2.19 20.43 16.99
C LEU A 83 -2.25 21.77 17.74
N LYS A 84 -1.12 22.40 17.98
CA LYS A 84 -0.95 23.69 18.67
C LYS A 84 -0.70 24.85 17.71
N GLN A 85 -0.69 24.61 16.40
CA GLN A 85 -0.49 25.68 15.42
C GLN A 85 -1.68 26.64 15.46
N SER A 86 -1.42 27.87 15.89
CA SER A 86 -2.35 28.98 15.72
C SER A 86 -2.16 29.63 14.34
N ARG A 87 -3.22 30.28 13.86
CA ARG A 87 -3.23 31.04 12.60
C ARG A 87 -2.26 32.21 12.60
#